data_AF-A0A554SHB9-F1
#
_entry.id   AF-A0A554SHB9-F1
#
_cell.length_a   1.000
_cell.length_b   1.000
_cell.length_c   1.000
_cell.angle_alpha   90.00
_cell.angle_beta   90.00
_cell.angle_gamma   90.00
#
_symmetry.space_group_name_H-M   'P 1'
#
loop_
_entity.id
_entity.type
_entity.pdbx_description
1 polymer ?
#
loop_
_entity_poly.entity_id
_entity_poly.type
_entity_poly.pdbx_seq_one_letter_code
_entity_poly.pdbx_strand_id
1 'polypeptide(L)'
;MPTFDNPTTDASEAEQALRGLAHATRRIEDPSQIYGVLGSLSRATASLSQTLHQLGSYHDNHGARADATIVDPKQTGAAYRVSWDLHRAGEMLTSIQKSIDSAHQSEATIVYPSPVTASRPSSRSHDGLSL
;
A
#
# COMPACT_ATOMS: atom_id res chain seq x y z
N MET A 1 -8.03 8.61 -13.91
CA MET A 1 -8.95 8.34 -12.79
C MET A 1 -9.36 6.89 -12.95
N PRO A 2 -9.22 6.03 -11.94
CA PRO A 2 -9.59 4.62 -12.06
C PRO A 2 -11.09 4.53 -12.37
N THR A 3 -11.44 3.67 -13.34
CA THR A 3 -12.81 3.46 -13.78
C THR A 3 -13.50 2.32 -13.06
N PHE A 4 -12.74 1.41 -12.43
CA PHE A 4 -13.24 0.27 -11.63
C PHE A 4 -14.10 -0.74 -12.40
N ASP A 5 -14.15 -0.64 -13.73
CA ASP A 5 -14.98 -1.47 -14.60
C ASP A 5 -14.18 -2.59 -15.29
N ASN A 6 -12.84 -2.52 -15.27
CA ASN A 6 -11.98 -3.46 -15.97
C ASN A 6 -10.87 -3.98 -15.05
N PRO A 7 -11.02 -5.20 -14.49
CA PRO A 7 -10.06 -5.73 -13.51
C PRO A 7 -8.64 -5.88 -14.07
N THR A 8 -8.46 -6.06 -15.38
CA THR A 8 -7.12 -6.13 -15.99
C THR A 8 -6.44 -4.76 -16.07
N THR A 9 -7.20 -3.72 -16.43
CA THR A 9 -6.70 -2.35 -16.42
C THR A 9 -6.40 -1.90 -14.99
N ASP A 10 -7.33 -2.12 -14.07
CA ASP A 10 -7.19 -1.72 -12.67
C ASP A 10 -6.00 -2.43 -11.99
N ALA A 11 -5.75 -3.71 -12.31
CA ALA A 11 -4.56 -4.43 -11.83
C ALA A 11 -3.25 -3.79 -12.34
N SER A 12 -3.21 -3.34 -13.59
CA SER A 12 -2.05 -2.66 -14.17
C SER A 12 -1.81 -1.30 -13.53
N GLU A 13 -2.89 -0.55 -13.27
CA GLU A 13 -2.82 0.72 -12.54
C GLU A 13 -2.32 0.53 -11.10
N ALA A 14 -2.79 -0.51 -10.41
CA ALA A 14 -2.33 -0.86 -9.07
C ALA A 14 -0.83 -1.22 -9.05
N GLU A 15 -0.36 -2.02 -10.01
CA GLU A 15 1.08 -2.32 -10.16
C GLU A 15 1.88 -1.02 -10.32
N GLN A 16 1.45 -0.14 -11.23
CA GLN A 16 2.15 1.10 -11.52
C GLN A 16 2.15 2.05 -10.32
N ALA A 17 1.05 2.15 -9.58
CA ALA A 17 0.94 2.94 -8.36
C ALA A 17 1.89 2.43 -7.26
N LEU A 18 1.95 1.11 -7.04
CA LEU A 18 2.89 0.52 -6.09
C LEU A 18 4.35 0.73 -6.49
N ARG A 19 4.67 0.64 -7.78
CA ARG A 19 6.02 0.96 -8.30
C ARG A 19 6.37 2.42 -8.10
N GLY A 20 5.43 3.32 -8.37
CA GLY A 20 5.59 4.76 -8.14
C GLY A 20 5.82 5.06 -6.67
N LEU A 21 5.03 4.45 -5.77
CA LEU A 21 5.20 4.58 -4.33
C LEU A 21 6.58 4.06 -3.88
N ALA A 22 6.98 2.87 -4.33
CA ALA A 22 8.29 2.29 -4.01
C ALA A 22 9.47 3.13 -4.53
N HIS A 23 9.27 3.87 -5.62
CA HIS A 23 10.28 4.82 -6.11
C HIS A 23 10.35 6.07 -5.23
N ALA A 24 9.19 6.66 -4.90
CA ALA A 24 9.10 7.87 -4.09
C ALA A 24 9.62 7.66 -2.66
N THR A 25 9.35 6.51 -2.05
CA THR A 25 9.80 6.21 -0.67
C THR A 25 11.30 5.93 -0.54
N ARG A 26 12.07 5.88 -1.64
CA ARG A 26 13.54 5.79 -1.59
C ARG A 26 14.17 7.01 -0.92
N ARG A 27 13.52 8.17 -1.01
CA ARG A 27 13.94 9.42 -0.36
C ARG A 27 12.70 10.17 0.09
N ILE A 28 12.46 10.19 1.39
CA ILE A 28 11.41 10.99 2.01
C ILE A 28 12.07 12.27 2.54
N GLU A 29 11.75 13.40 1.93
CA GLU A 29 12.29 14.71 2.30
C GLU A 29 11.55 15.34 3.48
N ASP A 30 10.25 15.08 3.56
CA ASP A 30 9.37 15.52 4.64
C ASP A 30 8.83 14.30 5.40
N PRO A 31 9.39 13.98 6.58
CA PRO A 31 8.96 12.84 7.38
C PRO A 31 7.48 12.89 7.78
N SER A 32 6.83 14.06 7.79
CA SER A 32 5.39 14.16 8.11
C SER A 32 4.50 13.41 7.10
N GLN A 33 5.02 13.09 5.92
CA GLN A 33 4.33 12.31 4.90
C GLN A 33 4.18 10.83 5.25
N ILE A 34 5.06 10.28 6.11
CA ILE A 34 5.11 8.84 6.44
C ILE A 34 3.79 8.38 7.04
N TYR A 35 3.20 9.18 7.93
CA TYR A 35 1.90 8.91 8.53
C TYR A 35 0.82 8.69 7.46
N GLY A 36 0.69 9.61 6.50
CA GLY A 36 -0.27 9.51 5.40
C GLY A 36 -0.01 8.31 4.47
N VAL A 37 1.26 7.98 4.23
CA VAL A 37 1.67 6.81 3.44
C VAL A 37 1.25 5.51 4.14
N LEU A 38 1.50 5.38 5.45
CA LEU A 38 1.12 4.19 6.23
C LEU A 38 -0.41 4.00 6.26
N GLY A 39 -1.17 5.08 6.47
CA GLY A 39 -2.63 5.01 6.42
C GLY A 39 -3.17 4.59 5.04
N SER A 40 -2.53 5.02 3.96
CA SER A 40 -2.89 4.62 2.60
C SER A 40 -2.53 3.16 2.30
N LEU A 41 -1.36 2.70 2.75
CA LEU A 41 -0.94 1.31 2.62
C LEU A 41 -1.82 0.34 3.41
N SER A 42 -2.32 0.74 4.58
CA SER A 42 -3.28 -0.06 5.35
C SER A 42 -4.57 -0.30 4.54
N ARG A 43 -5.18 0.75 4.00
CA ARG A 43 -6.39 0.64 3.14
C ARG A 43 -6.13 -0.12 1.84
N ALA A 44 -4.97 0.08 1.23
CA ALA A 44 -4.59 -0.64 0.02
C ALA A 44 -4.42 -2.15 0.30
N THR A 45 -3.85 -2.51 1.46
CA THR A 45 -3.70 -3.90 1.90
C THR A 45 -5.06 -4.56 2.15
N ALA A 46 -6.01 -3.84 2.77
CA ALA A 46 -7.38 -4.30 2.94
C ALA A 46 -8.06 -4.59 1.58
N SER A 47 -7.90 -3.66 0.63
CA SER A 47 -8.46 -3.78 -0.72
C SER A 47 -7.83 -4.93 -1.52
N LEU A 48 -6.52 -5.13 -1.36
CA LEU A 48 -5.82 -6.25 -1.98
C LEU A 48 -6.28 -7.59 -1.37
N SER A 49 -6.46 -7.67 -0.05
CA SER A 49 -7.03 -8.85 0.61
C SER A 49 -8.41 -9.20 0.04
N GLN A 50 -9.30 -8.19 -0.07
CA GLN A 50 -10.61 -8.35 -0.69
C GLN A 50 -10.51 -8.85 -2.15
N THR A 51 -9.60 -8.28 -2.94
CA THR A 51 -9.38 -8.69 -4.34
C THR A 51 -8.96 -10.16 -4.43
N LEU A 52 -8.04 -10.62 -3.58
CA LEU A 52 -7.62 -12.03 -3.54
C LEU A 52 -8.76 -12.96 -3.15
N HIS A 53 -9.59 -12.59 -2.17
CA HIS A 53 -10.78 -13.36 -1.82
C HIS A 53 -11.79 -13.43 -2.96
N GLN A 54 -12.01 -12.34 -3.70
CA GLN A 54 -12.90 -12.33 -4.86
C GLN A 54 -12.41 -13.25 -5.98
N LEU A 55 -11.10 -13.22 -6.27
CA LEU A 55 -10.47 -14.13 -7.24
C LEU A 55 -10.54 -15.59 -6.76
N GLY A 56 -10.36 -15.87 -5.47
CA GLY A 56 -10.54 -17.20 -4.90
C GLY A 56 -11.97 -17.71 -5.04
N SER A 57 -12.96 -16.87 -4.70
CA SER A 57 -14.38 -17.19 -4.81
C SER A 57 -14.84 -17.38 -6.26
N TYR A 58 -14.16 -16.78 -7.25
CA TYR A 58 -14.39 -17.14 -8.64
C TYR A 58 -14.11 -18.63 -8.88
N HIS A 59 -12.98 -19.15 -8.38
CA HIS A 59 -12.62 -20.56 -8.53
C HIS A 59 -13.48 -21.52 -7.69
N ASP A 60 -13.94 -21.11 -6.51
CA ASP A 60 -14.90 -21.91 -5.71
C ASP A 60 -16.17 -22.23 -6.51
N ASN A 61 -16.70 -21.20 -7.17
CA ASN A 61 -17.97 -21.28 -7.87
C ASN A 61 -17.89 -22.02 -9.21
N HIS A 62 -16.73 -22.05 -9.86
CA HIS A 62 -16.53 -22.74 -11.15
C HIS A 62 -16.10 -24.21 -11.01
N GLY A 63 -15.64 -24.63 -9.83
CA GLY A 63 -15.44 -26.05 -9.51
C GLY A 63 -16.72 -26.80 -9.13
N ALA A 64 -17.79 -26.06 -8.77
CA ALA A 64 -19.01 -26.62 -8.16
C ALA A 64 -20.29 -26.48 -9.00
N ARG A 65 -20.29 -25.76 -10.13
CA ARG A 65 -21.49 -25.51 -10.94
C ARG A 65 -21.63 -26.47 -12.13
N ALA A 66 -22.87 -26.72 -12.53
CA ALA A 66 -23.23 -27.52 -13.71
C ALA A 66 -22.92 -26.82 -15.06
N ASP A 67 -22.61 -25.51 -15.04
CA ASP A 67 -22.15 -24.73 -16.20
C ASP A 67 -20.63 -24.51 -16.20
N ALA A 68 -19.90 -25.27 -15.37
CA ALA A 68 -18.48 -25.07 -15.11
C ALA A 68 -17.68 -24.87 -16.41
N THR A 69 -17.01 -23.71 -16.50
CA THR A 69 -16.03 -23.44 -17.56
C THR A 69 -14.88 -24.45 -17.54
N ILE A 70 -14.66 -25.11 -16.40
CA ILE A 70 -13.72 -26.21 -16.24
C ILE A 70 -14.43 -27.52 -16.55
N VAL A 71 -14.28 -27.96 -17.80
CA VAL A 71 -14.93 -29.17 -18.32
C VAL A 71 -14.14 -30.44 -17.99
N ASP A 72 -12.82 -30.33 -17.77
CA ASP A 72 -11.94 -31.47 -17.44
C ASP A 72 -11.83 -31.67 -15.91
N PRO A 73 -12.29 -32.82 -15.37
CA PRO A 73 -12.16 -33.16 -13.95
C PRO A 73 -10.72 -33.12 -13.41
N LYS A 74 -9.71 -33.28 -14.28
CA LYS A 74 -8.29 -33.16 -13.89
C LYS A 74 -7.89 -31.73 -13.55
N GLN A 75 -8.60 -30.74 -14.08
CA GLN A 75 -8.35 -29.32 -13.85
C GLN A 75 -9.09 -28.78 -12.61
N THR A 76 -10.11 -29.50 -12.11
CA THR A 76 -10.82 -29.15 -10.87
C THR A 76 -9.89 -29.05 -9.66
N GLY A 77 -8.90 -29.95 -9.56
CA GLY A 77 -7.90 -29.91 -8.49
C GLY A 77 -7.01 -28.66 -8.54
N ALA A 78 -6.69 -28.17 -9.76
CA ALA A 78 -5.92 -26.95 -9.93
C ALA A 78 -6.74 -25.71 -9.52
N ALA A 79 -8.02 -25.64 -9.89
CA ALA A 79 -8.90 -24.54 -9.50
C ALA A 79 -9.10 -24.46 -7.98
N TYR A 80 -9.32 -25.61 -7.32
CA TYR A 80 -9.38 -25.65 -5.86
C TYR A 80 -8.10 -25.14 -5.21
N ARG A 81 -6.94 -25.53 -5.74
CA ARG A 81 -5.65 -25.07 -5.23
C ARG A 81 -5.47 -23.56 -5.40
N VAL A 82 -5.85 -23.00 -6.55
CA VAL A 82 -5.82 -21.55 -6.77
C VAL A 82 -6.72 -20.84 -5.77
N SER A 83 -7.97 -21.29 -5.59
CA SER A 83 -8.87 -20.73 -4.58
C SER A 83 -8.22 -20.72 -3.19
N TRP A 84 -7.78 -21.88 -2.73
CA TRP A 84 -7.18 -22.05 -1.41
C TRP A 84 -5.99 -21.11 -1.19
N ASP A 85 -5.06 -21.08 -2.15
CA ASP A 85 -3.86 -20.25 -2.06
C ASP A 85 -4.21 -18.74 -2.04
N LEU A 86 -5.21 -18.30 -2.80
CA LEU A 86 -5.67 -16.91 -2.81
C LEU A 86 -6.38 -16.52 -1.50
N HIS A 87 -7.27 -17.36 -0.98
CA HIS A 87 -7.90 -17.09 0.33
C HIS A 87 -6.86 -17.03 1.44
N ARG A 88 -5.91 -17.98 1.45
CA ARG A 88 -4.80 -17.97 2.40
C ARG A 88 -3.96 -16.68 2.29
N ALA A 89 -3.66 -16.22 1.08
CA ALA A 89 -2.94 -14.98 0.88
C ALA A 89 -3.73 -13.75 1.38
N GLY A 90 -5.05 -13.72 1.20
CA GLY A 90 -5.93 -12.70 1.77
C GLY A 90 -5.84 -12.61 3.30
N GLU A 91 -5.86 -13.76 3.98
CA GLU A 91 -5.69 -13.83 5.45
C GLU A 91 -4.30 -13.38 5.91
N MET A 92 -3.26 -13.69 5.13
CA MET A 92 -1.91 -13.19 5.39
C MET A 92 -1.84 -11.67 5.25
N LEU A 93 -2.52 -11.07 4.27
CA LEU A 93 -2.61 -9.62 4.12
C LEU A 93 -3.36 -8.97 5.30
N THR A 94 -4.41 -9.60 5.83
CA THR A 94 -5.08 -9.14 7.06
C THR A 94 -4.12 -9.08 8.24
N SER A 95 -3.20 -10.05 8.35
CA SER A 95 -2.15 -10.05 9.38
C SER A 95 -1.10 -8.95 9.14
N ILE A 96 -0.70 -8.74 7.89
CA ILE A 96 0.22 -7.65 7.49
C ILE A 96 -0.40 -6.28 7.79
N GLN A 97 -1.69 -6.10 7.52
CA GLN A 97 -2.40 -4.85 7.79
C GLN A 97 -2.32 -4.47 9.26
N LYS A 98 -2.47 -5.43 10.19
CA LYS A 98 -2.32 -5.16 11.64
C LYS A 98 -0.94 -4.61 12.00
N SER A 99 0.12 -5.13 11.36
CA SER A 99 1.47 -4.61 11.55
C SER A 99 1.63 -3.20 10.99
N ILE A 100 1.03 -2.91 9.83
CA ILE A 100 1.00 -1.56 9.25
C ILE A 100 0.22 -0.60 10.15
N ASP A 101 -0.94 -1.00 10.67
CA ASP A 101 -1.76 -0.19 11.58
C ASP A 101 -1.02 0.11 12.89
N SER A 102 -0.27 -0.86 13.42
CA SER A 102 0.58 -0.67 14.60
C SER A 102 1.73 0.31 14.33
N ALA A 103 2.38 0.21 13.15
CA ALA A 103 3.39 1.17 12.73
C ALA A 103 2.80 2.57 12.55
N HIS A 104 1.62 2.67 11.96
CA HIS A 104 0.90 3.93 11.75
C HIS A 104 0.54 4.61 13.09
N GLN A 105 0.11 3.84 14.08
CA GLN A 105 -0.14 4.34 15.44
C GLN A 105 1.16 4.81 16.12
N SER A 106 2.25 4.07 15.96
CA SER A 106 3.56 4.43 16.52
C SER A 106 4.11 5.71 15.89
N GLU A 107 3.97 5.83 14.56
CA GLU A 107 4.39 7.00 13.79
C GLU A 107 3.71 8.30 14.26
N ALA A 108 2.44 8.23 14.65
CA ALA A 108 1.69 9.36 15.20
C ALA A 108 2.30 9.94 16.49
N THR A 109 3.17 9.18 17.17
CA THR A 109 3.82 9.60 18.41
C THR A 109 5.18 10.25 18.18
N ILE A 110 5.73 10.17 16.97
CA ILE A 110 7.06 10.70 16.64
C ILE A 110 6.97 12.20 16.43
N VAL A 111 7.89 12.94 17.07
CA VAL A 111 8.05 14.39 16.87
C VAL A 111 9.29 14.64 16.02
N TYR A 112 9.08 15.15 14.80
CA TYR A 112 10.17 15.54 13.92
C TYR A 112 10.63 16.97 14.21
N PRO A 113 11.95 17.22 14.37
CA PRO A 113 12.45 18.58 14.53
C PRO A 113 12.21 19.38 13.26
N SER A 114 11.66 20.60 13.40
CA SER A 114 11.55 21.52 12.27
C SER A 114 12.96 21.84 11.73
N PRO A 115 13.16 21.89 10.39
CA PRO A 115 14.43 22.32 9.84
C PRO A 115 14.73 23.72 10.38
N VAL A 116 15.81 23.83 11.18
CA VAL A 116 16.24 25.09 11.77
C VAL A 116 16.55 26.04 10.63
N THR A 117 15.71 27.06 10.43
CA THR A 117 16.06 28.21 9.59
C THR A 117 17.31 28.81 10.22
N ALA A 118 18.46 28.65 9.58
CA ALA A 118 19.71 29.20 10.08
C ALA A 118 19.54 30.72 10.25
N SER A 119 19.42 31.18 11.49
CA SER A 119 19.42 32.60 11.82
C SER A 119 20.70 33.20 11.30
N ARG A 120 20.59 33.97 10.20
CA ARG A 120 21.71 34.69 9.61
C ARG A 120 22.30 35.60 10.69
N PRO A 121 23.60 35.48 11.06
CA PRO A 121 24.16 36.33 12.10
C PRO A 121 24.05 37.78 11.65
N SER A 122 23.41 38.61 12.48
CA SER A 122 23.38 40.05 12.31
C SER A 122 24.82 40.56 12.35
N SER A 123 25.32 41.03 11.21
CA SER A 123 26.59 41.76 11.16
C SER A 123 26.49 42.93 12.14
N ARG A 124 27.23 42.85 13.25
CA ARG A 124 27.48 44.02 14.11
C ARG A 124 28.32 44.98 13.30
N SER A 125 27.70 46.03 12.75
CA SER A 125 28.40 47.21 12.27
C SER A 125 29.07 47.87 13.48
N HIS A 126 30.37 47.62 13.63
CA HIS A 126 31.23 48.47 14.45
C HIS A 126 31.43 49.76 13.65
N ASP A 127 30.54 50.73 13.81
CA ASP A 127 30.87 52.10 13.44
C ASP A 127 31.73 52.69 14.56
N GLY A 128 33.02 52.74 14.25
CA GLY A 128 34.04 53.34 15.06
C GLY A 128 33.78 54.84 15.25
N LEU A 129 33.92 55.25 16.50
CA LEU A 129 34.17 56.62 16.92
C LEU A 129 35.25 57.24 16.02
N SER A 130 34.93 58.35 15.36
CA SER A 130 35.91 59.32 14.90
C SER A 130 35.72 60.63 15.65
N LEU A 131 36.87 61.22 15.94
CA LEU A 131 37.22 62.31 16.86
C LEU A 131 36.37 63.57 16.78
#